data_AF-A0A268ELA3-F1
#
_entry.id   AF-A0A268ELA3-F1
#
_cell.length_a   1.000
_cell.length_b   1.000
_cell.length_c   1.000
_cell.angle_alpha   90.00
_cell.angle_beta   90.00
_cell.angle_gamma   90.00
#
_symmetry.space_group_name_H-M   'P 1'
#
loop_
_entity.id
_entity.type
_entity.pdbx_description
1 polymer ?
#
loop_
_entity_poly.entity_id
_entity_poly.type
_entity_poly.pdbx_seq_one_letter_code
_entity_poly.pdbx_strand_id
1 'polypeptide(L)'
;MDFDMGGFLGGVIGVLGAYGIAVWQLRNQREAEKPSKDRKTYVLATILRQELNLAWDYFVTEDFRFGELFRCVLRMNNKLQEYLPEAIEADKRLFSLITQTIDGLSAISEKYSRQARTHENFMAYETELLTYAEVMRRKCDELIEEIRARNHQDY
;
A
#
# COMPACT_ATOMS: atom_id res chain seq x y z
N MET A 1 60.53 5.31 -23.09
CA MET A 1 59.31 4.53 -22.82
C MET A 1 58.16 5.42 -23.25
N ASP A 2 57.68 5.25 -24.47
CA ASP A 2 56.49 5.97 -24.93
C ASP A 2 55.27 5.28 -24.32
N PHE A 3 54.63 5.98 -23.39
CA PHE A 3 53.40 5.53 -22.77
C PHE A 3 52.30 5.65 -23.83
N ASP A 4 51.75 4.53 -24.28
CA ASP A 4 50.62 4.45 -25.21
C ASP A 4 49.35 5.00 -24.53
N MET A 5 49.29 6.33 -24.47
CA MET A 5 48.14 7.10 -23.98
C MET A 5 46.93 6.96 -24.90
N GLY A 6 47.14 6.59 -26.18
CA GLY A 6 46.07 6.42 -27.17
C GLY A 6 45.20 5.21 -26.88
N GLY A 7 45.82 4.07 -26.56
CA GLY A 7 45.10 2.87 -26.13
C GLY A 7 44.39 3.03 -24.77
N PHE A 8 45.00 3.77 -23.84
CA PHE A 8 44.43 4.02 -22.51
C PHE A 8 43.24 4.98 -22.55
N LEU A 9 43.32 6.09 -23.30
CA LEU A 9 42.19 7.03 -23.49
C LEU A 9 41.04 6.41 -24.28
N GLY A 10 41.34 5.61 -25.32
CA GLY A 10 40.32 4.86 -26.07
C GLY A 10 39.58 3.84 -25.20
N GLY A 11 40.30 3.15 -24.31
CA GLY A 11 39.71 2.21 -23.35
C GLY A 11 38.83 2.89 -22.30
N VAL A 12 39.26 4.03 -21.74
CA VAL A 12 38.47 4.78 -20.74
C VAL A 12 37.19 5.36 -21.36
N ILE A 13 37.25 5.89 -22.59
CA ILE A 13 36.06 6.41 -23.30
C ILE A 13 35.10 5.27 -23.66
N GLY A 14 35.63 4.11 -24.10
CA GLY A 14 34.82 2.92 -24.39
C GLY A 14 34.09 2.36 -23.17
N VAL A 15 34.76 2.30 -22.01
CA VAL A 15 34.16 1.82 -20.75
C VAL A 15 33.09 2.80 -20.23
N LEU A 16 33.33 4.11 -20.29
CA LEU A 16 32.34 5.11 -19.90
C LEU A 16 31.12 5.12 -20.85
N GLY A 17 31.33 4.92 -22.15
CA GLY A 17 30.25 4.76 -23.12
C GLY A 17 29.40 3.52 -22.87
N ALA A 18 30.04 2.37 -22.61
CA ALA A 18 29.34 1.12 -22.29
C ALA A 18 28.56 1.23 -20.97
N TYR A 19 29.12 1.90 -19.95
CA TYR A 19 28.44 2.19 -18.70
C TYR A 19 27.23 3.10 -18.90
N GLY A 20 27.35 4.14 -19.72
CA GLY A 20 26.25 5.03 -20.08
C GLY A 20 25.08 4.31 -20.74
N ILE A 21 25.37 3.38 -21.68
CA ILE A 21 24.35 2.57 -22.35
C ILE A 21 23.67 1.60 -21.36
N ALA A 22 24.44 0.97 -20.46
CA ALA A 22 23.88 0.08 -19.45
C ALA A 22 22.97 0.83 -18.46
N VAL A 23 23.38 2.02 -18.01
CA VAL A 23 22.56 2.89 -17.15
C VAL A 23 21.30 3.37 -17.88
N TRP A 24 21.43 3.74 -19.16
CA TRP A 24 20.29 4.15 -19.97
C TRP A 24 19.29 3.00 -20.22
N GLN A 25 19.76 1.79 -20.53
CA GLN A 25 18.91 0.60 -20.65
C GLN A 25 18.22 0.25 -19.33
N LEU A 26 18.93 0.28 -18.21
CA LEU A 26 18.34 0.10 -16.87
C LEU A 26 17.27 1.14 -16.56
N ARG A 27 17.50 2.39 -16.99
CA ARG A 27 16.53 3.48 -16.80
C ARG A 27 15.29 3.29 -17.67
N ASN A 28 15.45 2.94 -18.94
CA ASN A 28 14.34 2.64 -19.83
C ASN A 28 13.55 1.40 -19.39
N GLN A 29 14.21 0.35 -18.89
CA GLN A 29 13.52 -0.81 -18.33
C GLN A 29 12.70 -0.43 -17.10
N ARG A 30 13.24 0.40 -16.20
CA ARG A 30 12.50 0.92 -15.05
C ARG A 30 11.33 1.81 -15.46
N GLU A 31 11.48 2.64 -16.49
CA GLU A 31 10.42 3.48 -17.03
C GLU A 31 9.32 2.65 -17.72
N ALA A 32 9.68 1.55 -18.38
CA ALA A 32 8.71 0.60 -18.94
C ALA A 32 7.98 -0.23 -17.87
N GLU A 33 8.61 -0.52 -16.72
CA GLU A 33 7.96 -1.22 -15.60
C GLU A 33 6.99 -0.35 -14.80
N LYS A 34 7.22 0.97 -14.71
CA LYS A 34 6.38 1.93 -13.97
C LYS A 34 4.88 1.82 -14.28
N PRO A 35 4.41 1.84 -15.54
CA PRO A 35 2.98 1.76 -15.84
C PRO A 35 2.35 0.45 -15.36
N SER A 36 3.10 -0.66 -15.40
CA SER A 36 2.64 -1.95 -14.87
C SER A 36 2.51 -1.96 -13.34
N LYS A 37 3.47 -1.34 -12.64
CA LYS A 37 3.48 -1.23 -11.18
C LYS A 37 2.43 -0.24 -10.68
N ASP A 38 2.26 0.89 -11.37
CA ASP A 38 1.22 1.87 -11.05
C ASP A 38 -0.18 1.28 -11.28
N ARG A 39 -0.40 0.50 -12.34
CA ARG A 39 -1.66 -0.24 -12.55
C ARG A 39 -1.94 -1.25 -11.44
N LYS A 40 -0.95 -2.05 -11.04
CA LYS A 40 -1.08 -2.99 -9.90
C LYS A 40 -1.40 -2.24 -8.60
N THR A 41 -0.69 -1.15 -8.34
CA THR A 41 -0.89 -0.31 -7.15
C THR A 41 -2.29 0.27 -7.12
N TYR A 42 -2.79 0.77 -8.25
CA TYR A 42 -4.15 1.29 -8.38
C TYR A 42 -5.22 0.23 -8.07
N VAL A 43 -5.08 -0.97 -8.64
CA VAL A 43 -6.03 -2.07 -8.42
C VAL A 43 -6.05 -2.46 -6.94
N LEU A 44 -4.89 -2.67 -6.33
CA LEU A 44 -4.79 -3.07 -4.93
C LEU A 44 -5.27 -1.97 -3.96
N ALA A 45 -4.95 -0.70 -4.23
CA ALA A 45 -5.48 0.42 -3.44
C ALA A 45 -7.00 0.52 -3.52
N THR A 46 -7.58 0.23 -4.69
CA THR A 46 -9.04 0.20 -4.87
C THR A 46 -9.69 -0.95 -4.09
N ILE A 47 -9.07 -2.14 -4.09
CA ILE A 47 -9.53 -3.29 -3.31
C ILE A 47 -9.47 -2.98 -1.81
N LEU A 48 -8.35 -2.45 -1.33
CA LEU A 48 -8.18 -2.05 0.08
C LEU A 48 -9.28 -1.06 0.49
N ARG A 49 -9.57 -0.06 -0.35
CA ARG A 49 -10.64 0.90 -0.12
C ARG A 49 -12.02 0.24 -0.05
N GLN A 50 -12.29 -0.72 -0.93
CA GLN A 50 -13.56 -1.46 -0.96
C GLN A 50 -13.74 -2.33 0.29
N GLU A 51 -12.71 -3.06 0.71
CA GLU A 51 -12.76 -3.88 1.92
C GLU A 51 -13.01 -3.02 3.17
N LEU A 52 -12.37 -1.84 3.27
CA LEU A 52 -12.64 -0.87 4.34
C LEU A 52 -14.06 -0.30 4.29
N ASN A 53 -14.68 -0.23 3.10
CA ASN A 53 -16.07 0.22 2.96
C ASN A 53 -17.08 -0.88 3.32
N LEU A 54 -16.82 -2.13 2.94
CA LEU A 54 -17.66 -3.28 3.31
C LEU A 54 -17.66 -3.54 4.82
N ALA A 55 -16.53 -3.31 5.48
CA ALA A 55 -16.46 -3.34 6.94
C ALA A 55 -17.37 -2.26 7.58
N TRP A 56 -17.49 -1.10 6.93
CA TRP A 56 -18.34 0.01 7.36
C TRP A 56 -19.83 -0.35 7.32
N ASP A 57 -20.29 -1.03 6.26
CA ASP A 57 -21.70 -1.47 6.14
C ASP A 57 -22.11 -2.43 7.28
N TYR A 58 -21.17 -3.23 7.77
CA TYR A 58 -21.38 -4.12 8.90
C TYR A 58 -21.35 -3.40 10.26
N PHE A 59 -20.53 -2.35 10.41
CA PHE A 59 -20.40 -1.55 11.62
C PHE A 59 -21.56 -0.56 11.84
N VAL A 60 -22.57 -0.55 10.97
CA VAL A 60 -23.75 0.33 11.09
C VAL A 60 -25.01 -0.46 11.47
N THR A 61 -24.96 -1.80 11.42
CA THR A 61 -26.09 -2.63 11.83
C THR A 61 -26.21 -2.72 13.36
N GLU A 62 -27.38 -2.38 13.91
CA GLU A 62 -27.70 -2.32 15.36
C GLU A 62 -27.65 -3.66 16.13
N ASP A 63 -27.05 -4.71 15.56
CA ASP A 63 -26.95 -6.01 16.22
C ASP A 63 -25.75 -5.99 17.18
N PHE A 64 -25.98 -5.67 18.46
CA PHE A 64 -24.98 -5.49 19.53
C PHE A 64 -24.16 -6.75 19.85
N ARG A 65 -23.30 -7.17 18.92
CA ARG A 65 -22.53 -8.41 19.02
C ARG A 65 -21.06 -8.10 18.92
N PHE A 66 -20.47 -7.72 20.06
CA PHE A 66 -19.01 -7.57 20.22
C PHE A 66 -18.22 -8.68 19.52
N GLY A 67 -18.60 -9.94 19.75
CA GLY A 67 -17.91 -11.09 19.20
C GLY A 67 -17.95 -11.16 17.67
N GLU A 68 -19.01 -10.67 17.03
CA GLU A 68 -19.07 -10.63 15.58
C GLU A 68 -18.28 -9.45 15.01
N LEU A 69 -18.33 -8.29 15.67
CA LEU A 69 -17.51 -7.13 15.32
C LEU A 69 -16.00 -7.49 15.33
N PHE A 70 -15.52 -8.17 16.38
CA PHE A 70 -14.16 -8.70 16.45
C PHE A 70 -13.84 -9.69 15.32
N ARG A 71 -14.77 -10.60 14.99
CA ARG A 71 -14.58 -11.55 13.89
C ARG A 71 -14.49 -10.86 12.54
N CYS A 72 -15.25 -9.79 12.33
CA CYS A 72 -15.19 -8.99 11.11
C CYS A 72 -13.83 -8.29 10.97
N VAL A 73 -13.32 -7.67 12.04
CA VAL A 73 -11.97 -7.08 12.03
C VAL A 73 -10.90 -8.12 11.75
N LEU A 74 -10.96 -9.30 12.38
CA LEU A 74 -10.02 -10.40 12.11
C LEU A 74 -10.08 -10.87 10.66
N ARG A 75 -11.29 -11.05 10.10
CA ARG A 75 -11.47 -11.46 8.71
C ARG A 75 -10.89 -10.42 7.75
N MET A 76 -11.12 -9.14 8.02
CA MET A 76 -10.57 -8.05 7.23
C MET A 76 -9.03 -8.06 7.30
N ASN A 77 -8.45 -8.13 8.49
CA ASN A 77 -7.00 -8.18 8.63
C ASN A 77 -6.38 -9.36 7.87
N ASN A 78 -6.99 -10.55 7.93
CA ASN A 78 -6.51 -11.71 7.19
C ASN A 78 -6.55 -11.48 5.68
N LYS A 79 -7.66 -10.95 5.14
CA LYS A 79 -7.74 -10.59 3.72
C LYS A 79 -6.68 -9.55 3.33
N LEU A 80 -6.46 -8.54 4.17
CA LEU A 80 -5.45 -7.52 3.92
C LEU A 80 -4.03 -8.10 3.89
N GLN A 81 -3.75 -9.09 4.74
CA GLN A 81 -2.47 -9.80 4.72
C GLN A 81 -2.23 -10.57 3.43
N GLU A 82 -3.27 -11.10 2.80
CA GLU A 82 -3.15 -11.80 1.50
C GLU A 82 -2.63 -10.87 0.39
N TYR A 83 -2.88 -9.56 0.49
CA TYR A 83 -2.39 -8.57 -0.48
C TYR A 83 -0.97 -8.05 -0.20
N LEU A 84 -0.35 -8.38 0.94
CA LEU A 84 0.98 -7.89 1.29
C LEU A 84 2.06 -8.31 0.28
N PRO A 85 2.15 -9.57 -0.18
CA PRO A 85 3.17 -9.96 -1.16
C PRO A 85 3.08 -9.15 -2.45
N GLU A 86 1.86 -8.95 -2.97
CA GLU A 86 1.64 -8.17 -4.19
C GLU A 86 1.92 -6.68 -3.99
N ALA A 87 1.62 -6.13 -2.80
CA ALA A 87 1.91 -4.75 -2.46
C ALA A 87 3.43 -4.47 -2.35
N ILE A 88 4.22 -5.42 -1.84
CA ILE A 88 5.70 -5.30 -1.78
C ILE A 88 6.29 -5.10 -3.18
N GLU A 89 5.76 -5.82 -4.16
CA GLU A 89 6.23 -5.73 -5.55
C GLU A 89 5.74 -4.46 -6.27
N ALA A 90 4.58 -3.94 -5.87
CA ALA A 90 3.91 -2.83 -6.54
C ALA A 90 4.39 -1.45 -6.05
N ASP A 91 4.19 -1.13 -4.76
CA ASP A 91 4.53 0.18 -4.19
C ASP A 91 4.73 0.08 -2.66
N LYS A 92 5.86 0.60 -2.17
CA LYS A 92 6.20 0.60 -0.73
C LYS A 92 5.18 1.37 0.13
N ARG A 93 4.54 2.39 -0.42
CA ARG A 93 3.50 3.18 0.25
C ARG A 93 2.23 2.36 0.40
N LEU A 94 1.85 1.58 -0.62
CA LEU A 94 0.72 0.65 -0.54
C LEU A 94 0.99 -0.43 0.52
N PHE A 95 2.18 -1.04 0.51
CA PHE A 95 2.59 -1.98 1.54
C PHE A 95 2.48 -1.35 2.94
N SER A 96 3.04 -0.15 3.13
CA SER A 96 2.95 0.58 4.39
C SER A 96 1.51 0.91 4.78
N LEU A 97 0.62 1.14 3.82
CA LEU A 97 -0.77 1.46 4.07
C LEU A 97 -1.53 0.22 4.57
N ILE A 98 -1.29 -0.92 3.95
CA ILE A 98 -1.88 -2.21 4.36
C ILE A 98 -1.40 -2.59 5.77
N THR A 99 -0.09 -2.53 6.03
CA THR A 99 0.45 -2.88 7.35
C THR A 99 -0.07 -1.94 8.45
N GLN A 100 -0.05 -0.62 8.22
CA GLN A 100 -0.63 0.35 9.16
C GLN A 100 -2.10 0.03 9.44
N THR A 101 -2.88 -0.28 8.40
CA THR A 101 -4.31 -0.59 8.55
C THR A 101 -4.50 -1.80 9.47
N ILE A 102 -3.78 -2.90 9.21
CA ILE A 102 -3.86 -4.14 10.02
C ILE A 102 -3.45 -3.86 11.47
N ASP A 103 -2.34 -3.16 11.67
CA ASP A 103 -1.80 -2.87 13.01
C ASP A 103 -2.76 -1.98 13.80
N GLY A 104 -3.31 -0.93 13.19
CA GLY A 104 -4.24 -0.03 13.85
C GLY A 104 -5.55 -0.71 14.23
N LEU A 105 -6.14 -1.48 13.31
CA LEU A 105 -7.36 -2.24 13.60
C LEU A 105 -7.13 -3.29 14.70
N SER A 106 -5.97 -3.94 14.71
CA SER A 106 -5.59 -4.91 15.74
C SER A 106 -5.39 -4.23 17.09
N ALA A 107 -4.74 -3.06 17.13
CA ALA A 107 -4.51 -2.29 18.35
C ALA A 107 -5.82 -1.80 18.98
N ILE A 108 -6.77 -1.32 18.16
CA ILE A 108 -8.11 -0.95 18.63
C ILE A 108 -8.81 -2.19 19.19
N SER A 109 -8.81 -3.30 18.45
CA SER A 109 -9.38 -4.58 18.91
C SER A 109 -8.79 -5.01 20.26
N GLU A 110 -7.46 -4.97 20.40
CA GLU A 110 -6.77 -5.35 21.62
C GLU A 110 -7.17 -4.45 22.80
N LYS A 111 -7.23 -3.13 22.59
CA LYS A 111 -7.69 -2.15 23.60
C LYS A 111 -9.06 -2.53 24.17
N TYR A 112 -10.04 -2.82 23.31
CA TYR A 112 -11.40 -3.14 23.74
C TYR A 112 -11.58 -4.58 24.22
N SER A 113 -10.70 -5.50 23.82
CA SER A 113 -10.72 -6.88 24.35
C SER A 113 -10.45 -6.95 25.85
N ARG A 114 -9.73 -5.96 26.38
CA ARG A 114 -9.38 -5.82 27.80
C ARG A 114 -10.44 -5.08 28.62
N GLN A 115 -11.42 -4.47 27.95
CA GLN A 115 -12.48 -3.71 28.61
C GLN A 115 -13.67 -4.60 28.98
N ALA A 116 -14.50 -4.11 29.92
CA ALA A 116 -15.75 -4.76 30.25
C ALA A 116 -16.69 -4.76 29.03
N ARG A 117 -17.43 -5.85 28.83
CA ARG A 117 -18.38 -5.97 27.72
C ARG A 117 -19.69 -5.23 28.03
N THR A 118 -19.65 -3.91 27.93
CA THR A 118 -20.80 -3.01 28.11
C THR A 118 -21.21 -2.39 26.78
N HIS A 119 -22.47 -1.97 26.67
CA HIS A 119 -22.96 -1.28 25.49
C HIS A 119 -22.16 0.01 25.19
N GLU A 120 -21.78 0.76 26.23
CA GLU A 120 -20.95 1.96 26.07
C GLU A 120 -19.58 1.65 25.45
N ASN A 121 -18.91 0.59 25.92
CA ASN A 121 -17.63 0.16 25.33
C ASN A 121 -17.82 -0.41 23.92
N PHE A 122 -19.00 -0.93 23.58
CA PHE A 122 -19.30 -1.37 22.22
C PHE A 122 -19.37 -0.17 21.27
N MET A 123 -20.16 0.83 21.63
CA MET A 123 -20.31 2.05 20.84
C MET A 123 -18.97 2.76 20.67
N ALA A 124 -18.16 2.82 21.73
CA ALA A 124 -16.82 3.38 21.67
C ALA A 124 -15.89 2.58 20.73
N TYR A 125 -15.93 1.24 20.81
CA TYR A 125 -15.16 0.36 19.94
C TYR A 125 -15.53 0.53 18.46
N GLU A 126 -16.83 0.48 18.16
CA GLU A 126 -17.36 0.66 16.82
C GLU A 126 -17.01 2.04 16.26
N THR A 127 -17.18 3.10 17.05
CA THR A 127 -16.83 4.48 16.65
C THR A 127 -15.34 4.62 16.34
N GLU A 128 -14.48 4.03 17.16
CA GLU A 128 -13.02 4.11 16.96
C GLU A 128 -12.59 3.33 15.72
N LEU A 129 -13.18 2.15 15.46
CA LEU A 129 -12.97 1.38 14.23
C LEU A 129 -13.44 2.15 12.99
N LEU A 130 -14.65 2.72 13.02
CA LEU A 130 -15.22 3.51 11.93
C LEU A 130 -14.35 4.71 11.59
N THR A 131 -13.93 5.46 12.61
CA THR A 131 -13.08 6.64 12.47
C THR A 131 -11.73 6.25 11.87
N TYR A 132 -11.12 5.18 12.38
CA TYR A 132 -9.83 4.71 11.87
C TYR A 132 -9.92 4.21 10.42
N ALA A 133 -10.95 3.42 10.10
CA ALA A 133 -11.19 2.94 8.75
C ALA A 133 -11.41 4.10 7.76
N GLU A 134 -12.12 5.15 8.16
CA GLU A 134 -12.30 6.35 7.32
C GLU A 134 -10.98 7.06 7.03
N VAL A 135 -10.11 7.22 8.04
CA VAL A 135 -8.77 7.81 7.84
C VAL A 135 -7.96 6.98 6.86
N MET A 136 -7.96 5.64 6.97
CA MET A 136 -7.22 4.78 6.06
C MET A 136 -7.80 4.77 4.65
N ARG A 137 -9.14 4.89 4.51
CA ARG A 137 -9.78 5.06 3.21
C ARG A 137 -9.35 6.34 2.51
N ARG A 138 -9.30 7.48 3.22
CA ARG A 138 -8.85 8.75 2.64
C ARG A 138 -7.42 8.64 2.11
N LYS A 139 -6.52 7.97 2.85
CA LYS A 139 -5.16 7.68 2.36
C LYS A 139 -5.15 6.80 1.11
N CYS A 140 -6.08 5.83 0.99
CA CYS A 140 -6.24 5.06 -0.25
C CYS A 140 -6.70 5.95 -1.40
N ASP A 141 -7.67 6.82 -1.18
CA ASP A 141 -8.19 7.75 -2.19
C ASP A 141 -7.08 8.71 -2.66
N GLU A 142 -6.27 9.26 -1.74
CA GLU A 142 -5.09 10.08 -2.07
C GLU A 142 -4.12 9.32 -2.99
N LEU A 143 -3.76 8.08 -2.63
CA LEU A 143 -2.86 7.26 -3.43
C LEU A 143 -3.44 6.94 -4.83
N ILE A 144 -4.75 6.68 -4.91
CA ILE A 144 -5.47 6.41 -6.16
C ILE A 144 -5.44 7.65 -7.06
N GLU A 145 -5.76 8.82 -6.53
CA GLU A 145 -5.78 10.08 -7.29
C GLU A 145 -4.38 10.48 -7.74
N GLU A 146 -3.35 10.28 -6.92
CA GLU A 146 -1.95 10.49 -7.34
C GLU A 146 -1.54 9.59 -8.51
N ILE A 147 -1.98 8.33 -8.52
CA ILE A 147 -1.70 7.40 -9.63
C ILE A 147 -2.47 7.81 -10.88
N ARG A 148 -3.74 8.23 -10.73
CA ARG A 148 -4.54 8.75 -11.86
C ARG A 148 -3.93 9.99 -12.48
N ALA A 149 -3.50 10.96 -11.65
CA ALA A 149 -2.89 12.19 -12.11
C ALA A 149 -1.59 11.95 -12.89
N ARG A 150 -0.75 11.02 -12.43
CA ARG A 150 0.48 10.62 -13.14
C ARG A 150 0.18 9.97 -14.48
N ASN A 151 -0.76 9.02 -14.53
CA ASN A 151 -1.11 8.34 -15.78
C ASN A 151 -1.86 9.22 -16.78
N HIS A 152 -2.55 10.28 -16.34
CA HIS A 152 -3.17 11.27 -17.24
C HIS A 152 -2.15 12.21 -17.92
N GLN A 153 -0.92 12.32 -17.41
CA GLN A 153 0.15 13.11 -18.03
C GLN A 153 0.93 12.33 -19.11
N ASP A 154 0.77 11.01 -19.17
CA ASP A 154 1.48 10.13 -20.11
C ASP A 154 0.66 9.75 -21.37
N TYR A 155 -0.49 10.41 -21.62
CA TYR A 155 -1.33 10.26 -22.82
C TYR A 155 -1.45 11.56 -23.62
#